data_AF-A0A2D6Q769-F1
#
_entry.id   AF-A0A2D6Q769-F1
#
_cell.length_a   1.000
_cell.length_b   1.000
_cell.length_c   1.000
_cell.angle_alpha   90.00
_cell.angle_beta   90.00
_cell.angle_gamma   90.00
#
_symmetry.space_group_name_H-M   'P 1'
#
loop_
_entity.id
_entity.type
_entity.pdbx_description
1 polymer ?
#
loop_
_entity_poly.entity_id
_entity_poly.type
_entity_poly.pdbx_seq_one_letter_code
_entity_poly.pdbx_strand_id
1 'polypeptide(L)'
;MKRGQITIFIVIGMITLFLSAGIYFLVKETTEKQLEVEKKDISVASIKMFVDKCLQNTAQESLVLTSVQGGYYKVPEPANNQIFLKIPYYFDLGQTHFPRKTTIEEQIGNYVLEKLPACLNDMVIFKKQGFKFKEDKKKIKVSLDNKITFELNYPLTIEKANIKKNLNKFVHTIDIDFQRIYNLINETKMEHQKNPNYVPVGYLSSAAYENKFTFDLSYLKNNVVIYSYIFDNYQIDKKNYTFVFAGRYNWSDLILEKSIDYVQEVVDQYCYVGDNCYYDLNIYEDNYSFVDYSNLFEISPGGLISFVPQQQNIGNHSILIKVMDSAAKQYLSFALEILALNNPPLIKEVDERTALVNLSFIYWLNVTDPEADQLIFYENTNLFDISDQGLINFTPLNNSLGFHSIEITVSDGEFNDTGWLYLDIKNESRVNESE
;
A
#
# COMPACT_ATOMS: atom_id res chain seq x y z
N MET A 1 -38.60 88.40 17.75
CA MET A 1 -38.14 87.04 18.14
C MET A 1 -38.01 86.99 19.65
N LYS A 2 -38.81 86.15 20.32
CA LYS A 2 -38.91 86.11 21.78
C LYS A 2 -37.65 85.42 22.35
N ARG A 3 -36.98 86.05 23.31
CA ARG A 3 -35.80 85.50 24.02
C ARG A 3 -36.04 84.10 24.62
N GLY A 4 -37.29 83.65 24.76
CA GLY A 4 -37.63 82.29 25.20
C GLY A 4 -37.45 81.16 24.16
N GLN A 5 -37.43 81.43 22.85
CA GLN A 5 -37.22 80.37 21.83
C GLN A 5 -35.76 79.91 21.76
N ILE A 6 -34.79 80.81 21.92
CA ILE A 6 -33.36 80.49 21.90
C ILE A 6 -32.99 79.61 23.10
N THR A 7 -33.56 79.89 24.28
CA THR A 7 -33.34 79.07 25.47
C THR A 7 -33.86 77.64 25.30
N ILE A 8 -34.99 77.46 24.61
CA ILE A 8 -35.56 76.13 24.32
C ILE A 8 -34.62 75.31 23.42
N PHE A 9 -34.07 75.92 22.36
CA PHE A 9 -33.13 75.21 21.47
C PHE A 9 -31.80 74.87 22.16
N ILE A 10 -31.31 75.74 23.05
CA ILE A 10 -30.10 75.46 23.86
C ILE A 10 -30.36 74.31 24.84
N VAL A 11 -31.52 74.30 25.50
CA VAL A 11 -31.89 73.22 26.44
C VAL A 11 -32.07 71.90 25.70
N ILE A 12 -32.76 71.88 24.55
CA ILE A 12 -32.91 70.68 23.73
C ILE A 12 -31.54 70.19 23.24
N GLY A 13 -30.69 71.09 22.73
CA GLY A 13 -29.34 70.76 22.29
C GLY A 13 -28.50 70.13 23.40
N MET A 14 -28.56 70.69 24.61
CA MET A 14 -27.86 70.19 25.78
C MET A 14 -28.42 68.82 26.21
N ILE A 15 -29.74 68.63 26.21
CA ILE A 15 -30.39 67.34 26.50
C ILE A 15 -29.99 66.28 25.46
N THR A 16 -30.01 66.61 24.16
CA THR A 16 -29.59 65.67 23.10
C THR A 16 -28.11 65.32 23.19
N LEU A 17 -27.27 66.28 23.61
CA LEU A 17 -25.85 66.05 23.80
C LEU A 17 -25.58 65.12 25.00
N PHE A 18 -26.28 65.33 26.12
CA PHE A 18 -26.20 64.42 27.26
C PHE A 18 -26.78 63.03 26.98
N LEU A 19 -27.89 62.93 26.24
CA LEU A 19 -28.47 61.66 25.82
C LEU A 19 -27.53 60.89 24.88
N SER A 20 -26.98 61.55 23.88
CA SER A 20 -26.04 60.93 22.94
C SER A 20 -24.72 60.53 23.61
N ALA A 21 -24.18 61.36 24.50
CA ALA A 21 -23.00 61.02 25.31
C ALA A 21 -23.29 59.84 26.26
N GLY A 22 -24.47 59.80 26.89
CA GLY A 22 -24.90 58.70 27.73
C GLY A 22 -25.07 57.39 26.95
N ILE A 23 -25.70 57.43 25.78
CA ILE A 23 -25.83 56.27 24.88
C ILE A 23 -24.44 55.81 24.41
N TYR A 24 -23.55 56.72 24.03
CA TYR A 24 -22.18 56.37 23.63
C TYR A 24 -21.43 55.67 24.77
N PHE A 25 -21.54 56.17 26.00
CA PHE A 25 -20.89 55.55 27.17
C PHE A 25 -21.47 54.16 27.47
N LEU A 26 -22.80 54.02 27.42
CA LEU A 26 -23.48 52.74 27.61
C LEU A 26 -23.11 51.73 26.53
N VAL A 27 -23.12 52.14 25.26
CA VAL A 27 -22.73 51.27 24.13
C VAL A 27 -21.28 50.85 24.27
N LYS A 28 -20.37 51.78 24.52
CA LYS A 28 -18.94 51.48 24.71
C LYS A 28 -18.70 50.48 25.84
N GLU A 29 -19.32 50.68 27.00
CA GLU A 29 -19.20 49.77 28.14
C GLU A 29 -19.75 48.37 27.81
N THR A 30 -20.86 48.29 27.06
CA THR A 30 -21.48 47.03 26.66
C THR A 30 -20.61 46.29 25.62
N THR A 31 -20.07 47.00 24.63
CA THR A 31 -19.19 46.44 23.60
C THR A 31 -17.85 45.97 24.18
N GLU A 32 -17.24 46.74 25.10
CA GLU A 32 -16.01 46.31 25.79
C GLU A 32 -16.24 45.07 26.66
N LYS A 33 -17.36 44.98 27.37
CA LYS A 33 -17.74 43.76 28.12
C LYS A 33 -17.96 42.56 27.20
N GLN A 34 -18.61 42.73 26.04
CA GLN A 34 -18.80 41.65 25.06
C GLN A 34 -17.47 41.17 24.46
N LEU A 35 -16.62 42.10 24.00
CA LEU A 35 -15.27 41.78 23.48
C LEU A 35 -14.40 41.09 24.53
N GLU A 36 -14.52 41.46 25.80
CA GLU A 36 -13.85 40.74 26.88
C GLU A 36 -14.40 39.33 27.06
N VAL A 37 -15.72 39.13 27.11
CA VAL A 37 -16.33 37.79 27.26
C VAL A 37 -15.95 36.88 26.09
N GLU A 38 -15.98 37.40 24.86
CA GLU A 38 -15.63 36.68 23.64
C GLU A 38 -14.13 36.33 23.59
N LYS A 39 -13.22 37.27 23.90
CA LYS A 39 -11.78 36.98 24.05
C LYS A 39 -11.50 35.94 25.15
N LYS A 40 -12.27 35.98 26.25
CA LYS A 40 -12.15 35.04 27.37
C LYS A 40 -12.56 33.64 26.95
N ASP A 41 -13.64 33.48 26.18
CA ASP A 41 -14.12 32.19 25.69
C ASP A 41 -13.19 31.57 24.64
N ILE A 42 -12.68 32.39 23.70
CA ILE A 42 -11.68 31.98 22.70
C ILE A 42 -10.39 31.44 23.37
N SER A 43 -9.98 32.04 24.49
CA SER A 43 -8.76 31.63 25.18
C SER A 43 -8.89 30.26 25.87
N VAL A 44 -10.06 29.93 26.42
CA VAL A 44 -10.33 28.62 27.03
C VAL A 44 -10.52 27.54 25.96
N ALA A 45 -11.17 27.88 24.84
CA ALA A 45 -11.28 27.01 23.68
C ALA A 45 -9.89 26.60 23.13
N SER A 46 -8.94 27.54 23.10
CA SER A 46 -7.56 27.28 22.67
C SER A 46 -6.84 26.27 23.58
N ILE A 47 -7.05 26.34 24.90
CA ILE A 47 -6.51 25.36 25.86
C ILE A 47 -7.13 23.97 25.61
N LYS A 48 -8.45 23.92 25.39
CA LYS A 48 -9.14 22.66 25.07
C LYS A 48 -8.57 22.03 23.79
N MET A 49 -8.43 22.81 22.73
CA MET A 49 -7.85 22.36 21.46
C MET A 49 -6.42 21.86 21.62
N PHE A 50 -5.61 22.51 22.47
CA PHE A 50 -4.27 22.07 22.77
C PHE A 50 -4.25 20.70 23.46
N VAL A 51 -5.11 20.49 24.47
CA VAL A 51 -5.24 19.18 25.12
C VAL A 51 -5.77 18.12 24.14
N ASP A 52 -6.78 18.45 23.33
CA ASP A 52 -7.30 17.56 22.30
C ASP A 52 -6.21 17.15 21.32
N LYS A 53 -5.34 18.08 20.91
CA LYS A 53 -4.23 17.79 20.00
C LYS A 53 -3.18 16.89 20.66
N CYS A 54 -2.86 17.12 21.93
CA CYS A 54 -1.96 16.23 22.66
C CYS A 54 -2.53 14.83 22.87
N LEU A 55 -3.83 14.71 23.14
CA LEU A 55 -4.52 13.42 23.19
C LEU A 55 -4.48 12.73 21.82
N GLN A 56 -4.75 13.44 20.73
CA GLN A 56 -4.67 12.90 19.37
C GLN A 56 -3.27 12.35 19.07
N ASN A 57 -2.21 13.14 19.30
CA ASN A 57 -0.85 12.73 18.95
C ASN A 57 -0.43 11.50 19.78
N THR A 58 -0.61 11.54 21.10
CA THR A 58 -0.26 10.42 21.98
C THR A 58 -1.11 9.18 21.72
N ALA A 59 -2.37 9.32 21.32
CA ALA A 59 -3.22 8.21 20.88
C ALA A 59 -2.66 7.56 19.60
N GLN A 60 -2.31 8.34 18.59
CA GLN A 60 -1.72 7.81 17.35
C GLN A 60 -0.39 7.08 17.59
N GLU A 61 0.51 7.70 18.36
CA GLU A 61 1.79 7.10 18.75
C GLU A 61 1.59 5.79 19.53
N SER A 62 0.60 5.75 20.44
CA SER A 62 0.29 4.56 21.22
C SER A 62 -0.16 3.39 20.33
N LEU A 63 -0.98 3.65 19.31
CA LEU A 63 -1.45 2.60 18.40
C LEU A 63 -0.31 2.07 17.53
N VAL A 64 0.55 2.95 17.00
CA VAL A 64 1.70 2.52 16.19
C VAL A 64 2.65 1.67 17.03
N LEU A 65 3.03 2.12 18.23
CA LEU A 65 3.96 1.34 19.06
C LEU A 65 3.35 0.02 19.54
N THR A 66 2.12 0.06 20.06
CA THR A 66 1.50 -1.15 20.63
C THR A 66 1.20 -2.17 19.55
N SER A 67 0.81 -1.76 18.33
CA SER A 67 0.54 -2.69 17.23
C SER A 67 1.78 -3.47 16.79
N VAL A 68 2.94 -2.82 16.65
CA VAL A 68 4.21 -3.51 16.32
C VAL A 68 4.82 -4.28 17.50
N GLN A 69 4.25 -4.13 18.70
CA GLN A 69 4.60 -4.88 19.91
C GLN A 69 3.47 -5.82 20.36
N GLY A 70 2.66 -6.31 19.42
CA GLY A 70 1.61 -7.32 19.70
C GLY A 70 0.58 -6.87 20.72
N GLY A 71 0.16 -5.61 20.68
CA GLY A 71 -0.86 -5.04 21.56
C GLY A 71 -0.34 -4.59 22.94
N TYR A 72 0.97 -4.56 23.17
CA TYR A 72 1.56 -4.18 24.46
C TYR A 72 2.38 -2.91 24.38
N TYR A 73 2.26 -2.05 25.39
CA TYR A 73 3.23 -0.98 25.64
C TYR A 73 4.42 -1.56 26.41
N LYS A 74 4.13 -2.31 27.47
CA LYS A 74 5.11 -3.03 28.29
C LYS A 74 4.97 -4.53 27.99
N VAL A 75 5.85 -5.03 27.13
CA VAL A 75 5.76 -6.39 26.58
C VAL A 75 6.14 -7.44 27.64
N PRO A 76 5.21 -8.34 28.01
CA PRO A 76 5.48 -9.40 28.99
C PRO A 76 6.37 -10.50 28.39
N GLU A 77 6.93 -11.34 29.24
CA GLU A 77 7.53 -12.61 28.81
C GLU A 77 6.43 -13.68 28.63
N PRO A 78 6.58 -14.64 27.69
CA PRO A 78 7.75 -14.81 26.83
C PRO A 78 7.72 -13.90 25.60
N ALA A 79 8.87 -13.34 25.22
CA ALA A 79 8.99 -12.48 24.06
C ALA A 79 10.32 -12.67 23.30
N ASN A 80 10.33 -12.21 22.06
CA ASN A 80 11.52 -12.10 21.23
C ASN A 80 12.07 -10.68 21.28
N ASN A 81 13.33 -10.53 21.66
CA ASN A 81 14.01 -9.23 21.70
C ASN A 81 14.71 -8.96 20.35
N GLN A 82 14.22 -7.97 19.62
CA GLN A 82 14.86 -7.40 18.44
C GLN A 82 15.61 -6.11 18.83
N ILE A 83 16.48 -5.62 17.95
CA ILE A 83 17.39 -4.49 18.24
C ILE A 83 16.65 -3.26 18.78
N PHE A 84 15.45 -2.97 18.26
CA PHE A 84 14.68 -1.77 18.63
C PHE A 84 13.26 -2.07 19.14
N LEU A 85 12.85 -3.34 19.16
CA LEU A 85 11.48 -3.74 19.47
C LEU A 85 11.48 -5.06 20.25
N LYS A 86 10.52 -5.19 21.16
CA LYS A 86 10.24 -6.46 21.84
C LYS A 86 8.92 -6.99 21.32
N ILE A 87 8.92 -8.22 20.81
CA ILE A 87 7.76 -8.81 20.14
C ILE A 87 7.25 -9.98 21.00
N PRO A 88 6.02 -9.95 21.53
CA PRO A 88 5.50 -11.03 22.35
C PRO A 88 5.28 -12.29 21.52
N TYR A 89 5.51 -13.46 22.12
CA TYR A 89 5.06 -14.71 21.51
C TYR A 89 3.57 -14.88 21.74
N TYR A 90 2.76 -14.82 20.69
CA TYR A 90 1.35 -15.20 20.78
C TYR A 90 1.16 -16.71 20.80
N PHE A 91 2.12 -17.42 20.21
CA PHE A 91 2.23 -18.86 20.26
C PHE A 91 3.66 -19.24 20.65
N ASP A 92 3.82 -20.08 21.65
CA ASP A 92 5.11 -20.50 22.16
C ASP A 92 5.08 -22.00 22.54
N LEU A 93 5.72 -22.83 21.71
CA LEU A 93 5.92 -24.26 21.96
C LEU A 93 4.61 -24.99 22.34
N GLY A 94 3.54 -24.72 21.59
CA GLY A 94 2.21 -25.31 21.83
C GLY A 94 1.30 -24.51 22.78
N GLN A 95 1.82 -23.48 23.45
CA GLN A 95 1.03 -22.62 24.33
C GLN A 95 0.63 -21.32 23.62
N THR A 96 -0.55 -20.79 23.94
CA THR A 96 -1.00 -19.51 23.39
C THR A 96 -0.97 -18.41 24.45
N HIS A 97 -0.37 -17.27 24.14
CA HIS A 97 -0.32 -16.08 25.00
C HIS A 97 -0.99 -14.86 24.35
N PHE A 98 -1.98 -15.11 23.48
CA PHE A 98 -2.76 -14.03 22.85
C PHE A 98 -3.46 -13.15 23.90
N PRO A 99 -3.22 -11.82 23.93
CA PRO A 99 -3.84 -10.92 24.90
C PRO A 99 -5.35 -10.85 24.76
N ARG A 100 -6.03 -10.61 25.89
CA ARG A 100 -7.44 -10.19 25.85
C ARG A 100 -7.52 -8.76 25.30
N LYS A 101 -8.60 -8.45 24.58
CA LYS A 101 -8.89 -7.09 24.09
C LYS A 101 -8.77 -6.02 25.19
N THR A 102 -9.29 -6.30 26.39
CA THR A 102 -9.20 -5.42 27.56
C THR A 102 -7.76 -5.15 28.02
N THR A 103 -6.86 -6.12 27.84
CA THR A 103 -5.43 -5.94 28.14
C THR A 103 -4.79 -4.99 27.13
N ILE A 104 -5.13 -5.10 25.85
CA ILE A 104 -4.64 -4.18 24.81
C ILE A 104 -5.14 -2.75 25.08
N GLU A 105 -6.43 -2.59 25.41
CA GLU A 105 -7.02 -1.30 25.82
C GLU A 105 -6.27 -0.66 26.99
N GLU A 106 -5.96 -1.45 28.02
CA GLU A 106 -5.19 -1.00 29.18
C GLU A 106 -3.76 -0.58 28.79
N GLN A 107 -3.06 -1.36 27.95
CA GLN A 107 -1.70 -1.07 27.51
C GLN A 107 -1.60 0.21 26.69
N ILE A 108 -2.54 0.40 25.77
CA ILE A 108 -2.70 1.64 25.00
C ILE A 108 -2.95 2.82 25.95
N GLY A 109 -3.89 2.66 26.89
CA GLY A 109 -4.22 3.70 27.87
C GLY A 109 -3.03 4.08 28.76
N ASN A 110 -2.24 3.09 29.19
CA ASN A 110 -1.03 3.29 29.98
C ASN A 110 0.02 4.11 29.21
N TYR A 111 0.24 3.83 27.92
CA TYR A 111 1.11 4.65 27.08
C TYR A 111 0.65 6.10 27.06
N VAL A 112 -0.63 6.33 26.75
CA VAL A 112 -1.18 7.69 26.62
C VAL A 112 -1.02 8.45 27.94
N LEU A 113 -1.38 7.85 29.08
CA LEU A 113 -1.23 8.51 30.37
C LEU A 113 0.24 8.82 30.73
N GLU A 114 1.18 7.96 30.32
CA GLU A 114 2.60 8.14 30.59
C GLU A 114 3.25 9.22 29.70
N LYS A 115 2.84 9.31 28.43
CA LYS A 115 3.42 10.26 27.44
C LYS A 115 2.69 11.60 27.35
N LEU A 116 1.42 11.67 27.72
CA LEU A 116 0.63 12.90 27.68
C LEU A 116 1.27 14.09 28.42
N PRO A 117 1.85 13.94 29.63
CA PRO A 117 2.50 15.04 30.33
C PRO A 117 3.63 15.71 29.54
N ALA A 118 4.41 14.93 28.78
CA ALA A 118 5.48 15.45 27.94
C ALA A 118 4.94 16.31 26.79
N CYS A 119 3.84 15.89 26.16
CA CYS A 119 3.18 16.69 25.13
C CYS A 119 2.59 17.99 25.69
N LEU A 120 1.89 17.90 26.83
CA LEU A 120 1.28 19.06 27.46
C LEU A 120 2.34 20.07 27.93
N ASN A 121 3.56 19.60 28.21
CA ASN A 121 4.71 20.40 28.62
C ASN A 121 4.36 21.40 29.73
N ASP A 122 3.67 20.88 30.76
CA ASP A 122 3.21 21.63 31.93
C ASP A 122 2.44 22.94 31.57
N MET A 123 1.78 22.97 30.40
CA MET A 123 1.04 24.13 29.90
C MET A 123 1.86 25.43 29.86
N VAL A 124 3.18 25.34 29.71
CA VAL A 124 4.11 26.49 29.82
C VAL A 124 3.68 27.67 28.95
N ILE A 125 3.21 27.42 27.73
CA ILE A 125 2.78 28.48 26.80
C ILE A 125 1.61 29.29 27.34
N PHE A 126 0.66 28.65 28.04
CA PHE A 126 -0.49 29.31 28.64
C PHE A 126 -0.16 29.92 30.00
N LYS A 127 0.71 29.28 30.79
CA LYS A 127 1.22 29.86 32.04
C LYS A 127 1.91 31.20 31.81
N LYS A 128 2.70 31.32 30.73
CA LYS A 128 3.32 32.60 30.30
C LYS A 128 2.30 33.67 29.92
N GLN A 129 1.09 33.29 29.53
CA GLN A 129 -0.02 34.21 29.23
C GLN A 129 -0.86 34.56 30.48
N GLY A 130 -0.40 34.16 31.68
CA GLY A 130 -1.05 34.46 32.96
C GLY A 130 -2.13 33.47 33.40
N PHE A 131 -2.25 32.31 32.74
CA PHE A 131 -3.14 31.24 33.19
C PHE A 131 -2.53 30.45 34.35
N LYS A 132 -3.36 30.07 35.31
CA LYS A 132 -3.05 29.14 36.39
C LYS A 132 -3.89 27.89 36.21
N PHE A 133 -3.31 26.75 36.55
CA PHE A 133 -3.94 25.45 36.37
C PHE A 133 -3.93 24.69 37.69
N LYS A 134 -5.06 24.06 38.01
CA LYS A 134 -5.14 23.03 39.04
C LYS A 134 -5.60 21.74 38.36
N GLU A 135 -4.80 20.70 38.52
CA GLU A 135 -4.97 19.41 37.87
C GLU A 135 -5.23 18.33 38.91
N ASP A 136 -6.19 17.44 38.63
CA ASP A 136 -6.40 16.21 39.41
C ASP A 136 -5.94 14.96 38.63
N LYS A 137 -6.10 13.79 39.26
CA LYS A 137 -5.67 12.50 38.70
C LYS A 137 -6.38 12.21 37.37
N LYS A 138 -5.58 12.09 36.31
CA LYS A 138 -6.01 11.72 34.96
C LYS A 138 -6.39 10.25 34.91
N LYS A 139 -7.45 9.91 34.18
CA LYS A 139 -7.84 8.54 33.85
C LYS A 139 -8.21 8.48 32.37
N ILE A 140 -7.86 7.39 31.72
CA ILE A 140 -8.25 7.15 30.33
C ILE A 140 -9.02 5.85 30.23
N LYS A 141 -10.05 5.84 29.40
CA LYS A 141 -10.70 4.63 28.93
C LYS A 141 -10.45 4.52 27.43
N VAL A 142 -9.92 3.38 27.00
CA VAL A 142 -9.77 3.04 25.58
C VAL A 142 -10.81 1.98 25.26
N SER A 143 -11.41 2.07 24.08
CA SER A 143 -12.37 1.06 23.59
C SER A 143 -12.01 0.69 22.17
N LEU A 144 -11.77 -0.61 21.95
CA LEU A 144 -11.32 -1.18 20.68
C LEU A 144 -12.49 -1.91 19.99
N ASP A 145 -13.38 -1.17 19.35
CA ASP A 145 -14.54 -1.73 18.64
C ASP A 145 -14.38 -1.54 17.12
N ASN A 146 -15.46 -1.19 16.41
CA ASN A 146 -15.42 -0.80 14.99
C ASN A 146 -14.70 0.53 14.75
N LYS A 147 -14.53 1.32 15.80
CA LYS A 147 -13.65 2.49 15.87
C LYS A 147 -12.91 2.46 17.19
N ILE A 148 -11.70 2.99 17.20
CA ILE A 148 -10.91 3.10 18.43
C ILE A 148 -11.26 4.42 19.10
N THR A 149 -11.78 4.36 20.33
CA THR A 149 -12.18 5.55 21.09
C THR A 149 -11.31 5.73 22.33
N PHE A 150 -10.81 6.95 22.52
CA PHE A 150 -10.03 7.38 23.68
C PHE A 150 -10.85 8.40 24.46
N GLU A 151 -11.27 8.04 25.67
CA GLU A 151 -11.98 8.93 26.59
C GLU A 151 -11.06 9.30 27.75
N LEU A 152 -10.45 10.48 27.68
CA LEU A 152 -9.62 11.04 28.74
C LEU A 152 -10.48 11.85 29.71
N ASN A 153 -10.57 11.37 30.95
CA ASN A 153 -11.03 12.16 32.08
C ASN A 153 -9.83 12.86 32.71
N TYR A 154 -9.72 14.16 32.43
CA TYR A 154 -8.69 15.05 32.93
C TYR A 154 -9.35 16.28 33.54
N PRO A 155 -9.64 16.26 34.86
CA PRO A 155 -10.17 17.42 35.57
C PRO A 155 -9.11 18.52 35.64
N LEU A 156 -9.35 19.57 34.86
CA LEU A 156 -8.49 20.72 34.68
C LEU A 156 -9.27 21.98 35.04
N THR A 157 -8.91 22.59 36.17
CA THR A 157 -9.39 23.90 36.56
C THR A 157 -8.45 24.96 36.00
N ILE A 158 -8.99 25.86 35.18
CA ILE A 158 -8.29 26.95 34.52
C ILE A 158 -8.67 28.26 35.21
N GLU A 159 -7.67 28.99 35.68
CA GLU A 159 -7.85 30.27 36.37
C GLU A 159 -7.05 31.39 35.70
N LYS A 160 -7.69 32.53 35.42
CA LYS A 160 -7.02 33.76 34.96
C LYS A 160 -7.82 34.98 35.39
N ALA A 161 -7.19 35.88 36.15
CA ALA A 161 -7.88 37.00 36.81
C ALA A 161 -9.13 36.52 37.60
N ASN A 162 -10.34 36.96 37.23
CA ASN A 162 -11.60 36.55 37.89
C ASN A 162 -12.29 35.36 37.21
N ILE A 163 -11.63 34.67 36.29
CA ILE A 163 -12.23 33.59 35.51
C ILE A 163 -11.78 32.27 36.11
N LYS A 164 -12.75 31.40 36.37
CA LYS A 164 -12.54 30.00 36.75
C LYS A 164 -13.41 29.12 35.87
N LYS A 165 -12.79 28.25 35.09
CA LYS A 165 -13.46 27.29 34.20
C LYS A 165 -12.93 25.89 34.44
N ASN A 166 -13.79 24.90 34.32
CA ASN A 166 -13.43 23.50 34.49
C ASN A 166 -13.60 22.77 33.16
N LEU A 167 -12.56 22.07 32.72
CA LEU A 167 -12.61 21.10 31.63
C LEU A 167 -12.35 19.73 32.23
N ASN A 168 -13.17 18.73 31.90
CA ASN A 168 -13.07 17.42 32.53
C ASN A 168 -12.88 16.28 31.53
N LYS A 169 -13.49 16.37 30.35
CA LYS A 169 -13.56 15.25 29.40
C LYS A 169 -13.02 15.67 28.04
N PHE A 170 -12.15 14.83 27.50
CA PHE A 170 -11.57 14.94 26.17
C PHE A 170 -11.78 13.60 25.47
N VAL A 171 -12.20 13.63 24.20
CA VAL A 171 -12.52 12.42 23.44
C VAL A 171 -11.84 12.50 22.09
N HIS A 172 -11.19 11.42 21.70
CA HIS A 172 -10.61 11.25 20.37
C HIS A 172 -11.02 9.90 19.81
N THR A 173 -11.32 9.84 18.51
CA THR A 173 -11.72 8.62 17.82
C THR A 173 -10.89 8.46 16.55
N ILE A 174 -10.43 7.24 16.30
CA ILE A 174 -9.67 6.84 15.12
C ILE A 174 -10.46 5.77 14.37
N ASP A 175 -10.61 5.94 13.06
CA ASP A 175 -11.43 5.07 12.22
C ASP A 175 -10.67 3.80 11.80
N ILE A 176 -10.53 2.89 12.76
CA ILE A 176 -9.92 1.57 12.59
C ILE A 176 -10.87 0.55 13.22
N ASP A 177 -11.31 -0.42 12.41
CA ASP A 177 -12.09 -1.57 12.90
C ASP A 177 -11.16 -2.57 13.60
N PHE A 178 -10.79 -2.24 14.84
CA PHE A 178 -9.92 -3.09 15.64
C PHE A 178 -10.62 -4.40 16.02
N GLN A 179 -11.95 -4.40 16.16
CA GLN A 179 -12.71 -5.61 16.44
C GLN A 179 -12.47 -6.66 15.34
N ARG A 180 -12.49 -6.24 14.07
CA ARG A 180 -12.15 -7.11 12.93
C ARG A 180 -10.71 -7.61 12.99
N ILE A 181 -9.74 -6.72 13.22
CA ILE A 181 -8.32 -7.07 13.33
C ILE A 181 -8.09 -8.11 14.43
N TYR A 182 -8.67 -7.87 15.61
CA TYR A 182 -8.57 -8.77 16.75
C TYR A 182 -9.13 -10.16 16.44
N ASN A 183 -10.25 -10.25 15.72
CA ASN A 183 -10.86 -11.51 15.34
C ASN A 183 -9.95 -12.32 14.39
N LEU A 184 -9.38 -11.69 13.37
CA LEU A 184 -8.45 -12.35 12.42
C LEU A 184 -7.21 -12.94 13.12
N ILE A 185 -6.65 -12.18 14.06
CA ILE A 185 -5.48 -12.65 14.81
C ILE A 185 -5.88 -13.76 15.80
N ASN A 186 -7.06 -13.66 16.41
CA ASN A 186 -7.60 -14.71 17.28
C ASN A 186 -7.87 -16.02 16.53
N GLU A 187 -8.32 -15.95 15.28
CA GLU A 187 -8.48 -17.13 14.41
C GLU A 187 -7.13 -17.77 14.07
N THR A 188 -6.08 -16.96 13.84
CA THR A 188 -4.70 -17.47 13.67
C THR A 188 -4.24 -18.26 14.87
N LYS A 189 -4.54 -17.76 16.08
CA LYS A 189 -4.28 -18.47 17.33
C LYS A 189 -5.04 -19.80 17.37
N MET A 190 -6.28 -19.87 16.89
CA MET A 190 -7.01 -21.15 16.79
C MET A 190 -6.32 -22.13 15.82
N GLU A 191 -5.79 -21.64 14.69
CA GLU A 191 -5.04 -22.48 13.75
C GLU A 191 -3.74 -23.02 14.35
N HIS A 192 -3.01 -22.20 15.12
CA HIS A 192 -1.86 -22.68 15.89
C HIS A 192 -2.22 -23.77 16.87
N GLN A 193 -3.39 -23.69 17.52
CA GLN A 193 -3.85 -24.73 18.44
C GLN A 193 -4.23 -26.02 17.72
N LYS A 194 -4.78 -25.94 16.50
CA LYS A 194 -5.09 -27.12 15.68
C LYS A 194 -3.83 -27.82 15.19
N ASN A 195 -2.83 -27.03 14.76
CA ASN A 195 -1.59 -27.53 14.16
C ASN A 195 -0.35 -26.92 14.85
N PRO A 196 0.01 -27.34 16.08
CA PRO A 196 1.02 -26.69 16.91
C PRO A 196 2.44 -26.64 16.35
N ASN A 197 2.75 -27.47 15.35
CA ASN A 197 4.07 -27.57 14.75
C ASN A 197 4.13 -26.93 13.34
N TYR A 198 3.06 -26.28 12.89
CA TYR A 198 2.98 -25.71 11.54
C TYR A 198 2.67 -24.22 11.58
N VAL A 199 3.31 -23.48 10.68
CA VAL A 199 2.92 -22.12 10.36
C VAL A 199 1.63 -22.19 9.52
N PRO A 200 0.54 -21.50 9.88
CA PRO A 200 -0.75 -21.65 9.23
C PRO A 200 -0.84 -20.87 7.90
N VAL A 201 0.14 -21.00 7.00
CA VAL A 201 0.27 -20.20 5.76
C VAL A 201 -0.97 -20.29 4.87
N GLY A 202 -1.57 -21.48 4.75
CA GLY A 202 -2.80 -21.66 3.98
C GLY A 202 -3.97 -20.83 4.52
N TYR A 203 -4.20 -20.86 5.84
CA TYR A 203 -5.20 -20.00 6.48
C TYR A 203 -4.86 -18.51 6.30
N LEU A 204 -3.60 -18.12 6.52
CA LEU A 204 -3.18 -16.73 6.36
C LEU A 204 -3.46 -16.20 4.96
N SER A 205 -3.19 -17.01 3.93
CA SER A 205 -3.40 -16.66 2.53
C SER A 205 -4.88 -16.46 2.21
N SER A 206 -5.73 -17.40 2.63
CA SER A 206 -7.18 -17.27 2.45
C SER A 206 -7.75 -16.08 3.23
N ALA A 207 -7.37 -15.94 4.50
CA ALA A 207 -7.83 -14.84 5.35
C ALA A 207 -7.41 -13.49 4.77
N ALA A 208 -6.17 -13.35 4.30
CA ALA A 208 -5.64 -12.15 3.65
C ALA A 208 -6.45 -11.75 2.42
N TYR A 209 -6.73 -12.70 1.53
CA TYR A 209 -7.54 -12.48 0.34
C TYR A 209 -8.97 -12.04 0.69
N GLU A 210 -9.67 -12.79 1.54
CA GLU A 210 -11.06 -12.51 1.91
C GLU A 210 -11.20 -11.19 2.69
N ASN A 211 -10.19 -10.87 3.51
CA ASN A 211 -10.22 -9.71 4.37
C ASN A 211 -9.43 -8.50 3.85
N LYS A 212 -8.85 -8.58 2.65
CA LYS A 212 -8.14 -7.47 2.01
C LYS A 212 -7.06 -6.87 2.91
N PHE A 213 -6.22 -7.73 3.48
CA PHE A 213 -5.00 -7.32 4.19
C PHE A 213 -3.82 -8.12 3.64
N THR A 214 -2.61 -7.58 3.81
CA THR A 214 -1.38 -8.25 3.40
C THR A 214 -0.70 -8.83 4.64
N PHE A 215 0.02 -9.94 4.53
CA PHE A 215 0.85 -10.42 5.62
C PHE A 215 2.27 -10.73 5.15
N ASP A 216 3.23 -10.58 6.07
CA ASP A 216 4.61 -10.99 5.88
C ASP A 216 5.02 -11.96 6.99
N LEU A 217 5.85 -12.95 6.64
CA LEU A 217 6.38 -13.96 7.54
C LEU A 217 7.91 -13.93 7.52
N SER A 218 8.48 -13.52 8.64
CA SER A 218 9.93 -13.48 8.81
C SER A 218 10.40 -14.63 9.70
N TYR A 219 11.14 -15.57 9.12
CA TYR A 219 11.67 -16.74 9.80
C TYR A 219 13.01 -16.40 10.47
N LEU A 220 13.09 -16.65 11.78
CA LEU A 220 14.27 -16.39 12.61
C LEU A 220 14.85 -17.70 13.15
N LYS A 221 16.08 -17.60 13.67
CA LYS A 221 16.73 -18.70 14.41
C LYS A 221 15.87 -19.14 15.61
N ASN A 222 16.11 -20.37 16.08
CA ASN A 222 15.40 -20.99 17.22
C ASN A 222 13.90 -21.21 16.98
N ASN A 223 13.53 -21.54 15.73
CA ASN A 223 12.16 -21.88 15.33
C ASN A 223 11.14 -20.77 15.62
N VAL A 224 11.56 -19.51 15.48
CA VAL A 224 10.71 -18.34 15.68
C VAL A 224 10.27 -17.79 14.33
N VAL A 225 8.99 -17.46 14.21
CA VAL A 225 8.41 -16.79 13.05
C VAL A 225 7.75 -15.50 13.52
N ILE A 226 8.11 -14.38 12.90
CA ILE A 226 7.43 -13.10 13.09
C ILE A 226 6.31 -12.99 12.07
N TYR A 227 5.12 -12.64 12.54
CA TYR A 227 3.93 -12.40 11.74
C TYR A 227 3.71 -10.89 11.69
N SER A 228 3.63 -10.34 10.49
CA SER A 228 3.34 -8.92 10.27
C SER A 228 2.06 -8.80 9.46
N TYR A 229 0.97 -8.38 10.10
CA TYR A 229 -0.32 -8.15 9.45
C TYR A 229 -0.42 -6.68 9.04
N ILE A 230 -0.55 -6.41 7.75
CA ILE A 230 -0.50 -5.06 7.16
C ILE A 230 -1.88 -4.72 6.62
N PHE A 231 -2.53 -3.73 7.24
CA PHE A 231 -3.86 -3.27 6.87
C PHE A 231 -3.77 -1.96 6.07
N ASP A 232 -3.68 -2.08 4.74
CA ASP A 232 -3.47 -0.94 3.83
C ASP A 232 -4.64 0.06 3.83
N ASN A 233 -5.83 -0.41 4.21
CA ASN A 233 -7.03 0.41 4.36
C ASN A 233 -7.03 1.30 5.62
N TYR A 234 -6.09 1.08 6.54
CA TYR A 234 -5.96 1.87 7.77
C TYR A 234 -4.61 2.57 7.79
N GLN A 235 -4.62 3.90 7.90
CA GLN A 235 -3.40 4.70 7.96
C GLN A 235 -3.32 5.52 9.24
N ILE A 236 -2.18 5.45 9.92
CA ILE A 236 -1.82 6.33 11.02
C ILE A 236 -0.55 7.06 10.61
N ASP A 237 -0.62 8.40 10.56
CA ASP A 237 0.49 9.26 10.11
C ASP A 237 1.08 8.84 8.75
N LYS A 238 0.19 8.58 7.77
CA LYS A 238 0.52 8.14 6.40
C LYS A 238 1.24 6.79 6.31
N LYS A 239 1.29 6.02 7.40
CA LYS A 239 1.83 4.65 7.42
C LYS A 239 0.68 3.66 7.57
N ASN A 240 0.77 2.54 6.87
CA ASN A 240 -0.21 1.46 7.00
C ASN A 240 -0.18 0.93 8.43
N TYR A 241 -1.35 0.57 8.94
CA TYR A 241 -1.46 0.03 10.28
C TYR A 241 -0.98 -1.43 10.27
N THR A 242 0.13 -1.70 10.95
CA THR A 242 0.76 -3.03 10.97
C THR A 242 0.71 -3.63 12.36
N PHE A 243 0.19 -4.85 12.48
CA PHE A 243 0.13 -5.58 13.73
C PHE A 243 1.12 -6.74 13.73
N VAL A 244 2.04 -6.77 14.70
CA VAL A 244 3.18 -7.69 14.71
C VAL A 244 3.16 -8.56 15.96
N PHE A 245 3.38 -9.86 15.79
CA PHE A 245 3.55 -10.81 16.88
C PHE A 245 4.45 -11.97 16.47
N ALA A 246 4.92 -12.78 17.42
CA ALA A 246 5.78 -13.92 17.15
C ALA A 246 5.09 -15.25 17.46
N GLY A 247 5.47 -16.29 16.72
CA GLY A 247 5.18 -17.70 17.01
C GLY A 247 6.49 -18.47 17.14
N ARG A 248 6.69 -19.21 18.23
CA ARG A 248 7.82 -20.13 18.41
C ARG A 248 7.34 -21.57 18.39
N TYR A 249 7.99 -22.39 17.57
CA TYR A 249 7.55 -23.74 17.26
C TYR A 249 8.50 -24.80 17.81
N ASN A 250 7.94 -25.94 18.18
CA ASN A 250 8.74 -27.11 18.50
C ASN A 250 8.99 -27.93 17.24
N TRP A 251 9.83 -27.40 16.35
CA TRP A 251 10.36 -28.20 15.26
C TRP A 251 11.53 -29.05 15.76
N SER A 252 11.24 -29.98 16.68
CA SER A 252 12.21 -31.02 17.11
C SER A 252 12.51 -32.00 15.97
N ASP A 253 11.65 -32.07 14.96
CA ASP A 253 11.83 -32.85 13.72
C ASP A 253 12.50 -32.04 12.58
N LEU A 254 12.81 -30.76 12.82
CA LEU A 254 13.74 -29.96 11.99
C LEU A 254 15.07 -29.75 12.73
N ILE A 255 15.44 -30.64 13.66
CA ILE A 255 16.85 -30.87 13.92
C ILE A 255 17.42 -31.28 12.56
N LEU A 256 18.39 -30.50 12.08
CA LEU A 256 19.26 -30.84 10.96
C LEU A 256 19.77 -32.29 11.14
N GLU A 257 19.04 -33.29 10.65
CA GLU A 257 19.66 -34.52 10.18
C GLU A 257 20.66 -34.03 9.14
N LYS A 258 21.95 -34.09 9.49
CA LYS A 258 23.12 -33.72 8.67
C LYS A 258 22.71 -32.87 7.46
N SER A 259 22.92 -31.55 7.55
CA SER A 259 22.85 -30.71 6.36
C SER A 259 23.52 -31.46 5.22
N ILE A 260 22.75 -31.72 4.16
CA ILE A 260 23.34 -32.16 2.92
C ILE A 260 24.40 -31.10 2.63
N ASP A 261 25.64 -31.48 2.30
CA ASP A 261 26.67 -30.52 1.85
C ASP A 261 26.33 -30.03 0.42
N TYR A 262 25.05 -29.74 0.20
CA TYR A 262 24.47 -29.19 -1.01
C TYR A 262 24.25 -27.72 -0.75
N VAL A 263 25.36 -26.97 -0.73
CA VAL A 263 25.33 -25.52 -0.80
C VAL A 263 25.32 -25.13 -2.27
N GLN A 264 24.19 -25.31 -2.94
CA GLN A 264 23.91 -24.50 -4.12
C GLN A 264 22.50 -23.93 -4.03
N GLU A 265 22.45 -22.60 -4.07
CA GLU A 265 21.23 -21.85 -4.32
C GLU A 265 20.72 -22.26 -5.70
N VAL A 266 19.52 -22.86 -5.73
CA VAL A 266 18.80 -23.03 -7.00
C VAL A 266 18.34 -21.64 -7.41
N VAL A 267 18.89 -21.15 -8.52
CA VAL A 267 18.49 -19.85 -9.06
C VAL A 267 17.08 -19.92 -9.59
N ASP A 268 16.39 -18.77 -9.55
CA ASP A 268 15.08 -18.62 -10.16
C ASP A 268 15.13 -19.02 -11.65
N GLN A 269 14.07 -19.65 -12.12
CA GLN A 269 13.95 -20.21 -13.46
C GLN A 269 12.85 -19.47 -14.22
N TYR A 270 12.89 -19.56 -15.55
CA TYR A 270 11.84 -19.04 -16.42
C TYR A 270 11.53 -20.04 -17.54
N CYS A 271 10.28 -20.03 -18.00
CA CYS A 271 9.78 -20.96 -18.99
C CYS A 271 8.70 -20.28 -19.86
N TYR A 272 8.62 -20.61 -21.14
CA TYR A 272 7.61 -20.08 -22.03
C TYR A 272 6.46 -21.07 -22.25
N VAL A 273 5.23 -20.59 -22.37
CA VAL A 273 4.06 -21.40 -22.72
C VAL A 273 4.31 -22.16 -24.03
N GLY A 274 4.12 -23.47 -24.04
CA GLY A 274 4.31 -24.30 -25.23
C GLY A 274 5.73 -24.83 -25.46
N ASP A 275 6.74 -24.28 -24.77
CA ASP A 275 8.11 -24.81 -24.80
C ASP A 275 8.27 -26.01 -23.85
N ASN A 276 9.14 -26.96 -24.20
CA ASN A 276 9.51 -28.05 -23.29
C ASN A 276 10.61 -27.58 -22.33
N CYS A 277 10.21 -27.21 -21.12
CA CYS A 277 11.11 -26.72 -20.09
C CYS A 277 11.75 -27.88 -19.35
N TYR A 278 13.08 -27.81 -19.26
CA TYR A 278 13.93 -28.88 -18.81
C TYR A 278 14.91 -28.35 -17.77
N TYR A 279 14.81 -28.85 -16.53
CA TYR A 279 15.70 -28.48 -15.43
C TYR A 279 16.26 -29.72 -14.77
N ASP A 280 17.58 -29.84 -14.74
CA ASP A 280 18.25 -30.90 -14.00
C ASP A 280 18.77 -30.35 -12.67
N LEU A 281 18.15 -30.76 -11.58
CA LEU A 281 18.54 -30.36 -10.23
C LEU A 281 19.63 -31.28 -9.64
N ASN A 282 20.08 -32.32 -10.34
CA ASN A 282 21.07 -33.28 -9.85
C ASN A 282 22.40 -33.20 -10.61
N ILE A 283 23.07 -32.06 -10.51
CA ILE A 283 24.22 -31.70 -11.37
C ILE A 283 25.54 -32.41 -10.97
N TYR A 284 25.62 -33.07 -9.81
CA TYR A 284 26.91 -33.58 -9.26
C TYR A 284 27.02 -35.10 -9.06
N GLU A 285 26.17 -35.91 -9.71
CA GLU A 285 26.26 -37.40 -9.67
C GLU A 285 26.13 -38.05 -8.27
N ASP A 286 25.59 -37.34 -7.30
CA ASP A 286 25.28 -37.89 -5.98
C ASP A 286 23.94 -38.66 -5.98
N ASN A 287 23.80 -39.62 -5.07
CA ASN A 287 22.56 -40.41 -4.89
C ASN A 287 21.50 -39.60 -4.11
N TYR A 288 21.04 -38.50 -4.69
CA TYR A 288 19.90 -37.74 -4.20
C TYR A 288 18.60 -38.23 -4.82
N SER A 289 17.52 -38.12 -4.04
CA SER A 289 16.15 -38.32 -4.48
C SER A 289 15.34 -37.06 -4.29
N PHE A 290 14.58 -36.68 -5.31
CA PHE A 290 13.84 -35.43 -5.34
C PHE A 290 12.33 -35.70 -5.37
N VAL A 291 11.56 -34.86 -4.66
CA VAL A 291 10.09 -34.88 -4.63
C VAL A 291 9.60 -33.45 -4.70
N ASP A 292 8.72 -33.15 -5.65
CA ASP A 292 8.08 -31.84 -5.74
C ASP A 292 6.75 -31.80 -4.99
N TYR A 293 6.32 -30.59 -4.63
CA TYR A 293 5.01 -30.32 -4.03
C TYR A 293 4.17 -29.38 -4.88
N SER A 294 4.56 -29.16 -6.13
CA SER A 294 3.83 -28.30 -7.06
C SER A 294 2.67 -29.08 -7.68
N ASN A 295 1.69 -28.35 -8.22
CA ASN A 295 0.69 -28.95 -9.13
C ASN A 295 1.06 -28.70 -10.61
N LEU A 296 2.29 -28.27 -10.88
CA LEU A 296 2.69 -27.73 -12.18
C LEU A 296 3.40 -28.77 -13.05
N PHE A 297 4.26 -29.58 -12.44
CA PHE A 297 5.02 -30.63 -13.10
C PHE A 297 5.30 -31.76 -12.11
N GLU A 298 5.79 -32.89 -12.62
CA GLU A 298 6.37 -33.95 -11.80
C GLU A 298 7.90 -33.88 -11.91
N ILE A 299 8.61 -34.09 -10.79
CA ILE A 299 10.06 -34.27 -10.79
C ILE A 299 10.41 -35.76 -10.75
N SER A 300 11.39 -36.16 -11.55
CA SER A 300 11.95 -37.52 -11.46
C SER A 300 12.72 -37.70 -10.15
N PRO A 301 12.86 -38.93 -9.64
CA PRO A 301 13.70 -39.19 -8.48
C PRO A 301 15.14 -38.71 -8.67
N GLY A 302 15.65 -38.66 -9.90
CA GLY A 302 17.00 -38.17 -10.21
C GLY A 302 17.12 -36.66 -10.34
N GLY A 303 16.10 -35.87 -9.96
CA GLY A 303 16.16 -34.41 -9.96
C GLY A 303 15.79 -33.75 -11.30
N LEU A 304 15.46 -34.55 -12.31
CA LEU A 304 15.05 -34.02 -13.60
C LEU A 304 13.58 -33.58 -13.61
N ILE A 305 13.34 -32.34 -14.01
CA ILE A 305 12.04 -31.75 -14.31
C ILE A 305 11.93 -31.59 -15.84
N SER A 306 10.84 -32.07 -16.43
CA SER A 306 10.52 -31.83 -17.84
C SER A 306 9.01 -31.66 -18.01
N PHE A 307 8.57 -30.50 -18.50
CA PHE A 307 7.15 -30.24 -18.73
C PHE A 307 6.93 -29.13 -19.76
N VAL A 308 5.69 -29.04 -20.28
CA VAL A 308 5.26 -27.99 -21.20
C VAL A 308 4.13 -27.20 -20.54
N PRO A 309 4.34 -25.93 -20.13
CA PRO A 309 3.27 -25.14 -19.53
C PRO A 309 2.21 -24.73 -20.56
N GLN A 310 0.99 -24.55 -20.07
CA GLN A 310 -0.17 -24.07 -20.82
C GLN A 310 -0.46 -22.60 -20.50
N GLN A 311 -1.31 -21.95 -21.29
CA GLN A 311 -1.69 -20.54 -21.11
C GLN A 311 -2.17 -20.22 -19.68
N GLN A 312 -2.90 -21.14 -19.06
CA GLN A 312 -3.40 -21.00 -17.68
C GLN A 312 -2.30 -21.03 -16.61
N ASN A 313 -1.07 -21.39 -16.98
CA ASN A 313 0.08 -21.44 -16.09
C ASN A 313 0.91 -20.14 -16.10
N ILE A 314 0.56 -19.12 -16.90
CA ILE A 314 1.30 -17.85 -16.94
C ILE A 314 1.34 -17.19 -15.55
N GLY A 315 2.51 -16.65 -15.20
CA GLY A 315 2.76 -15.94 -13.95
C GLY A 315 3.87 -16.56 -13.11
N ASN A 316 4.07 -16.01 -11.91
CA ASN A 316 5.13 -16.42 -11.00
C ASN A 316 4.67 -17.55 -10.07
N HIS A 317 5.45 -18.63 -10.03
CA HIS A 317 5.21 -19.81 -9.19
C HIS A 317 6.33 -19.98 -8.18
N SER A 318 5.99 -20.14 -6.91
CA SER A 318 6.97 -20.52 -5.88
C SER A 318 7.07 -22.04 -5.83
N ILE A 319 8.19 -22.60 -6.26
CA ILE A 319 8.42 -24.04 -6.26
C ILE A 319 9.09 -24.45 -4.95
N LEU A 320 8.60 -25.52 -4.34
CA LEU A 320 9.21 -26.17 -3.17
C LEU A 320 9.52 -27.62 -3.53
N ILE A 321 10.80 -27.99 -3.49
CA ILE A 321 11.28 -29.35 -3.73
C ILE A 321 11.91 -29.89 -2.45
N LYS A 322 11.64 -31.15 -2.14
CA LYS A 322 12.33 -31.90 -1.11
C LYS A 322 13.42 -32.76 -1.73
N VAL A 323 14.63 -32.63 -1.20
CA VAL A 323 15.81 -33.42 -1.54
C VAL A 323 16.08 -34.38 -0.40
N MET A 324 16.38 -35.64 -0.72
CA MET A 324 16.69 -36.66 0.27
C MET A 324 17.89 -37.49 -0.20
N ASP A 325 18.86 -37.73 0.68
CA ASP A 325 19.85 -38.79 0.48
C ASP A 325 19.53 -39.99 1.39
N SER A 326 20.47 -40.93 1.51
CA SER A 326 20.35 -42.11 2.37
C SER A 326 20.20 -41.81 3.88
N ALA A 327 20.47 -40.58 4.32
CA ALA A 327 20.65 -40.20 5.72
C ALA A 327 19.96 -38.89 6.14
N ALA A 328 19.61 -38.00 5.21
CA ALA A 328 19.17 -36.64 5.47
C ALA A 328 18.14 -36.15 4.45
N LYS A 329 17.41 -35.10 4.83
CA LYS A 329 16.36 -34.48 4.01
C LYS A 329 16.47 -32.96 4.12
N GLN A 330 16.35 -32.28 2.99
CA GLN A 330 16.37 -30.83 2.89
C GLN A 330 15.25 -30.34 1.96
N TYR A 331 14.85 -29.08 2.11
CA TYR A 331 13.94 -28.42 1.19
C TYR A 331 14.68 -27.31 0.46
N LEU A 332 14.47 -27.21 -0.85
CA LEU A 332 14.90 -26.10 -1.69
C LEU A 332 13.66 -25.40 -2.25
N SER A 333 13.79 -24.10 -2.47
CA SER A 333 12.75 -23.30 -3.10
C SER A 333 13.36 -22.35 -4.12
N PHE A 334 12.67 -22.14 -5.23
CA PHE A 334 13.01 -21.18 -6.27
C PHE A 334 11.73 -20.61 -6.89
N ALA A 335 11.82 -19.41 -7.46
CA ALA A 335 10.74 -18.87 -8.28
C ALA A 335 10.83 -19.41 -9.70
N LEU A 336 9.70 -19.78 -10.28
CA LEU A 336 9.55 -20.12 -11.69
C LEU A 336 8.59 -19.13 -12.32
N GLU A 337 9.10 -18.29 -13.21
CA GLU A 337 8.30 -17.37 -14.00
C GLU A 337 7.86 -18.06 -15.31
N ILE A 338 6.55 -18.23 -15.51
CA ILE A 338 6.01 -18.71 -16.78
C ILE A 338 5.56 -17.50 -17.60
N LEU A 339 6.25 -17.30 -18.71
CA LEU A 339 6.01 -16.23 -19.67
C LEU A 339 5.15 -16.75 -20.83
N ALA A 340 4.38 -15.85 -21.43
CA ALA A 340 3.77 -16.15 -22.73
C ALA A 340 4.90 -16.32 -23.76
N LEU A 341 4.78 -17.32 -24.64
CA LEU A 341 5.69 -17.43 -25.79
C LEU A 341 5.26 -16.37 -26.80
N ASN A 342 6.18 -15.47 -27.14
CA ASN A 342 5.97 -14.48 -28.18
C ASN A 342 6.26 -15.12 -29.56
N ASN A 343 5.33 -15.02 -30.51
CA ASN A 343 5.52 -15.52 -31.87
C ASN A 343 5.84 -14.36 -32.83
N PRO A 344 6.66 -14.56 -33.87
CA PRO A 344 6.97 -13.49 -34.80
C PRO A 344 5.69 -12.96 -35.48
N PRO A 345 5.59 -11.63 -35.69
CA PRO A 345 4.53 -11.06 -36.51
C PRO A 345 4.66 -11.61 -37.94
N LEU A 346 3.55 -11.67 -38.68
CA LEU A 346 3.51 -12.19 -40.04
C LEU A 346 2.96 -11.15 -41.00
N ILE A 347 3.75 -10.78 -42.01
CA ILE A 347 3.31 -10.01 -43.17
C ILE A 347 2.70 -10.99 -44.17
N LYS A 348 1.40 -10.86 -44.44
CA LYS A 348 0.78 -11.64 -45.53
C LYS A 348 1.31 -11.15 -46.86
N GLU A 349 1.41 -12.08 -47.81
CA GLU A 349 1.89 -11.81 -49.17
C GLU A 349 1.25 -10.55 -49.75
N VAL A 350 2.10 -9.65 -50.23
CA VAL A 350 1.71 -8.38 -50.83
C VAL A 350 1.84 -8.52 -52.35
N ASP A 351 0.72 -8.61 -53.07
CA ASP A 351 0.80 -8.62 -54.54
C ASP A 351 1.31 -7.29 -55.08
N GLU A 352 1.79 -7.33 -56.33
CA GLU A 352 2.23 -6.14 -57.06
C GLU A 352 1.14 -5.05 -57.04
N ARG A 353 1.58 -3.81 -56.85
CA ARG A 353 0.73 -2.62 -56.81
C ARG A 353 1.15 -1.66 -57.91
N THR A 354 0.18 -0.88 -58.38
CA THR A 354 0.41 0.22 -59.33
C THR A 354 -0.03 1.52 -58.69
N ALA A 355 0.83 2.54 -58.75
CA ALA A 355 0.48 3.91 -58.36
C ALA A 355 0.62 4.85 -59.55
N LEU A 356 -0.14 5.93 -59.54
CA LEU A 356 -0.11 6.95 -60.58
C LEU A 356 0.48 8.23 -60.03
N VAL A 357 1.36 8.86 -60.82
CA VAL A 357 1.97 10.14 -60.44
C VAL A 357 0.89 11.21 -60.23
N ASN A 358 1.06 12.02 -59.18
CA ASN A 358 0.14 13.07 -58.72
C ASN A 358 -1.24 12.56 -58.22
N LEU A 359 -1.44 11.25 -58.07
CA LEU A 359 -2.62 10.68 -57.42
C LEU A 359 -2.25 10.04 -56.09
N SER A 360 -3.12 10.21 -55.08
CA SER A 360 -2.93 9.62 -53.77
C SER A 360 -2.99 8.09 -53.86
N PHE A 361 -1.95 7.44 -53.38
CA PHE A 361 -1.85 6.01 -53.21
C PHE A 361 -2.05 5.68 -51.74
N ILE A 362 -3.05 4.84 -51.45
CA ILE A 362 -3.41 4.41 -50.10
C ILE A 362 -3.40 2.89 -50.06
N TYR A 363 -2.61 2.31 -49.18
CA TYR A 363 -2.50 0.87 -49.03
C TYR A 363 -2.33 0.47 -47.56
N TRP A 364 -3.09 -0.54 -47.12
CA TRP A 364 -2.97 -1.13 -45.79
C TRP A 364 -2.17 -2.42 -45.88
N LEU A 365 -1.11 -2.52 -45.08
CA LEU A 365 -0.41 -3.78 -44.88
C LEU A 365 -1.29 -4.75 -44.11
N ASN A 366 -1.35 -5.99 -44.57
CA ASN A 366 -2.09 -7.05 -43.90
C ASN A 366 -1.12 -7.85 -43.03
N VAL A 367 -0.93 -7.38 -41.81
CA VAL A 367 -0.11 -8.05 -40.81
C VAL A 367 -0.98 -8.76 -39.79
N THR A 368 -0.50 -9.89 -39.29
CA THR A 368 -1.11 -10.60 -38.17
C THR A 368 -0.06 -10.92 -37.15
N ASP A 369 -0.39 -10.69 -35.90
CA ASP A 369 0.40 -11.07 -34.74
C ASP A 369 -0.47 -11.94 -33.83
N PRO A 370 -0.06 -13.18 -33.50
CA PRO A 370 -0.89 -14.10 -32.72
C PRO A 370 -1.18 -13.60 -31.29
N GLU A 371 -0.26 -12.83 -30.71
CA GLU A 371 -0.34 -12.29 -29.35
C GLU A 371 -1.02 -10.91 -29.28
N ALA A 372 -1.18 -10.25 -30.42
CA ALA A 372 -1.74 -8.91 -30.60
C ALA A 372 -0.88 -7.81 -29.95
N ASP A 373 0.44 -7.96 -30.03
CA ASP A 373 1.41 -7.00 -29.51
C ASP A 373 1.47 -5.71 -30.33
N GLN A 374 2.10 -4.68 -29.77
CA GLN A 374 2.29 -3.41 -30.45
C GLN A 374 3.32 -3.57 -31.58
N LEU A 375 2.89 -3.35 -32.81
CA LEU A 375 3.76 -3.49 -33.98
C LEU A 375 4.47 -2.19 -34.37
N ILE A 376 5.71 -2.33 -34.82
CA ILE A 376 6.56 -1.27 -35.36
C ILE A 376 6.92 -1.63 -36.80
N PHE A 377 6.75 -0.68 -37.71
CA PHE A 377 7.01 -0.87 -39.14
C PHE A 377 8.26 -0.12 -39.56
N TYR A 378 9.02 -0.73 -40.47
CA TYR A 378 10.21 -0.16 -41.09
C TYR A 378 10.15 -0.38 -42.60
N GLU A 379 10.69 0.58 -43.35
CA GLU A 379 10.82 0.51 -44.80
C GLU A 379 12.21 0.94 -45.27
N ASN A 380 12.64 0.39 -46.40
CA ASN A 380 13.95 0.73 -46.99
C ASN A 380 13.85 1.77 -48.13
N THR A 381 12.81 2.61 -48.13
CA THR A 381 12.52 3.59 -49.19
C THR A 381 12.40 5.01 -48.65
N ASN A 382 12.66 6.00 -49.51
CA ASN A 382 12.38 7.41 -49.22
C ASN A 382 11.09 7.90 -49.91
N LEU A 383 10.29 6.99 -50.48
CA LEU A 383 9.07 7.35 -51.20
C LEU A 383 7.91 7.69 -50.26
N PHE A 384 7.84 7.01 -49.11
CA PHE A 384 6.80 7.13 -48.10
C PHE A 384 7.30 6.58 -46.77
N ASP A 385 6.61 6.95 -45.69
CA ASP A 385 6.73 6.32 -44.37
C ASP A 385 5.51 5.43 -44.12
N ILE A 386 5.67 4.35 -43.35
CA ILE A 386 4.55 3.53 -42.87
C ILE A 386 4.07 4.06 -41.51
N SER A 387 2.76 4.25 -41.33
CA SER A 387 2.20 4.66 -40.03
C SER A 387 2.28 3.53 -38.98
N ASP A 388 2.13 3.86 -37.70
CA ASP A 388 1.99 2.89 -36.60
C ASP A 388 0.84 1.87 -36.77
N GLN A 389 -0.13 2.14 -37.65
CA GLN A 389 -1.23 1.20 -37.97
C GLN A 389 -0.98 0.39 -39.26
N GLY A 390 0.20 0.48 -39.87
CA GLY A 390 0.52 -0.21 -41.13
C GLY A 390 -0.08 0.42 -42.39
N LEU A 391 -0.47 1.70 -42.35
CA LEU A 391 -0.97 2.45 -43.50
C LEU A 391 0.18 3.12 -44.27
N ILE A 392 0.25 2.84 -45.56
CA ILE A 392 1.04 3.60 -46.55
C ILE A 392 0.11 4.60 -47.23
N ASN A 393 0.43 5.88 -47.13
CA ASN A 393 -0.33 6.94 -47.78
C ASN A 393 0.60 8.04 -48.30
N PHE A 394 0.74 8.13 -49.63
CA PHE A 394 1.58 9.15 -50.26
C PHE A 394 1.08 9.50 -51.66
N THR A 395 1.63 10.54 -52.25
CA THR A 395 1.35 10.94 -53.63
C THR A 395 2.67 10.90 -54.43
N PRO A 396 2.86 9.93 -55.35
CA PRO A 396 4.09 9.83 -56.12
C PRO A 396 4.32 11.06 -56.99
N LEU A 397 5.58 11.46 -57.14
CA LEU A 397 5.99 12.55 -58.03
C LEU A 397 6.60 11.99 -59.33
N ASN A 398 6.77 12.84 -60.34
CA ASN A 398 7.32 12.43 -61.65
C ASN A 398 8.72 11.78 -61.53
N ASN A 399 9.52 12.15 -60.53
CA ASN A 399 10.84 11.58 -60.29
C ASN A 399 10.80 10.18 -59.64
N SER A 400 9.63 9.74 -59.19
CA SER A 400 9.39 8.40 -58.64
C SER A 400 8.92 7.40 -59.70
N LEU A 401 8.88 7.76 -60.99
CA LEU A 401 8.45 6.84 -62.07
C LEU A 401 9.33 5.58 -62.14
N GLY A 402 8.68 4.46 -62.46
CA GLY A 402 9.33 3.17 -62.64
C GLY A 402 8.94 2.15 -61.57
N PHE A 403 9.60 1.00 -61.64
CA PHE A 403 9.37 -0.14 -60.76
C PHE A 403 10.26 -0.05 -59.53
N HIS A 404 9.67 -0.19 -58.35
CA HIS A 404 10.34 -0.16 -57.05
C HIS A 404 10.12 -1.48 -56.32
N SER A 405 11.21 -2.08 -55.85
CA SER A 405 11.18 -3.21 -54.91
C SER A 405 11.49 -2.68 -53.52
N ILE A 406 10.47 -2.62 -52.67
CA ILE A 406 10.56 -2.03 -51.33
C ILE A 406 10.50 -3.16 -50.31
N GLU A 407 11.50 -3.22 -49.46
CA GLU A 407 11.53 -4.15 -48.32
C GLU A 407 10.79 -3.50 -47.16
N ILE A 408 9.86 -4.24 -46.58
CA ILE A 408 9.05 -3.83 -45.43
C ILE A 408 9.31 -4.82 -44.31
N THR A 409 9.71 -4.31 -43.16
CA THR A 409 9.89 -5.12 -41.94
C THR A 409 8.85 -4.72 -40.91
N VAL A 410 8.20 -5.71 -40.31
CA VAL A 410 7.32 -5.52 -39.14
C VAL A 410 7.99 -6.19 -37.94
N SER A 411 7.93 -5.52 -36.79
CA SER A 411 8.53 -5.95 -35.53
C SER A 411 7.51 -5.83 -34.40
N ASP A 412 7.47 -6.82 -33.52
CA ASP A 412 6.74 -6.76 -32.24
C ASP A 412 7.62 -6.22 -31.08
N GLY A 413 8.88 -5.89 -31.38
CA GLY A 413 9.90 -5.47 -30.42
C GLY A 413 10.91 -6.55 -30.03
N GLU A 414 10.64 -7.82 -30.31
CA GLU A 414 11.50 -8.98 -30.04
C GLU A 414 11.84 -9.77 -31.32
N PHE A 415 10.85 -10.04 -32.16
CA PHE A 415 10.98 -10.72 -33.44
C PHE A 415 10.50 -9.85 -34.60
N ASN A 416 10.99 -10.17 -35.80
CA ASN A 416 10.69 -9.45 -37.02
C ASN A 416 10.26 -10.41 -38.13
N ASP A 417 9.40 -9.93 -39.01
CA ASP A 417 9.15 -10.53 -40.33
C ASP A 417 9.36 -9.49 -41.43
N THR A 418 9.77 -9.95 -42.61
CA THR A 418 10.13 -9.08 -43.73
C THR A 418 9.50 -9.55 -45.02
N GLY A 419 8.81 -8.63 -45.69
CA GLY A 419 8.14 -8.83 -46.96
C GLY A 419 8.57 -7.81 -48.00
N TRP A 420 8.21 -8.06 -49.25
CA TRP A 420 8.51 -7.16 -50.36
C TRP A 420 7.23 -6.57 -50.94
N LEU A 421 7.18 -5.24 -51.04
CA LEU A 421 6.20 -4.53 -51.84
C LEU A 421 6.82 -4.19 -53.19
N TYR A 422 6.24 -4.76 -54.26
CA TYR A 422 6.57 -4.42 -55.64
C TYR A 422 5.61 -3.34 -56.13
N LEU A 423 6.12 -2.14 -56.38
CA LEU A 423 5.32 -0.97 -56.73
C LEU A 423 5.75 -0.40 -58.09
N ASP A 424 4.85 -0.47 -59.07
CA ASP A 424 5.03 0.11 -60.40
C ASP A 424 4.37 1.50 -60.47
N ILE A 425 5.18 2.55 -60.55
CA ILE A 425 4.71 3.94 -60.60
C ILE A 425 4.67 4.43 -62.05
N LYS A 426 3.45 4.74 -62.52
CA LYS A 426 3.17 5.12 -63.92
C LYS A 426 2.63 6.55 -64.03
N ASN A 427 2.78 7.13 -65.22
CA ASN A 427 2.04 8.34 -65.57
C ASN A 427 0.58 7.99 -65.88
N GLU A 428 -0.32 8.95 -65.70
CA GLU A 428 -1.64 8.93 -66.33
C GLU A 428 -1.50 9.03 -67.86
N SER A 429 -1.15 7.93 -68.54
CA SER A 429 -1.46 7.77 -69.95
C SER A 429 -2.80 7.06 -70.04
N ARG A 430 -3.84 7.86 -70.34
CA ARG A 430 -5.20 7.50 -70.76
C ARG A 430 -5.49 6.00 -70.75
N VAL A 431 -6.41 5.58 -69.87
CA VAL A 431 -7.36 4.51 -70.22
C VAL A 431 -8.09 5.01 -71.47
N ASN A 432 -7.55 4.72 -72.65
CA ASN A 432 -8.27 4.83 -73.89
C ASN A 432 -8.57 3.40 -74.32
N GLU A 433 -9.85 3.08 -74.27
CA GLU A 433 -10.51 2.08 -75.11
C GLU A 433 -9.92 2.08 -76.52
N SER A 434 -9.64 0.89 -77.04
CA SER A 434 -9.85 0.57 -78.46
C SER A 434 -9.83 -0.96 -78.65
N GLU A 435 -11.05 -1.47 -78.89
CA GLU A 435 -11.46 -2.69 -79.62
C GLU A 435 -11.01 -4.08 -79.16
#